data_AF-D1YGJ9-F1
#
_entry.id   AF-D1YGJ9-F1
#
_cell.length_a   1.000
_cell.length_b   1.000
_cell.length_c   1.000
_cell.angle_alpha   90.00
_cell.angle_beta   90.00
_cell.angle_gamma   90.00
#
_symmetry.space_group_name_H-M   'P 1'
#
loop_
_entity.id
_entity.type
_entity.pdbx_description
1 polymer ?
#
loop_
_entity_poly.entity_id
_entity_poly.type
_entity_poly.pdbx_seq_one_letter_code
_entity_poly.pdbx_strand_id
1 'polypeptide(L)'
;MFNTRNTQFLDYFYEGEHLCIYPWGHGLRVHDSFFDGMHNWALTEKSDFDSNFRVIYNADEATIVNGKTKAIVNKNGKITFYDKNKIILEEFWRERNFRKIKINNSQFLNQKENEYSSALKIKARDFSPNNKGSYEVAVRFEANDNERIYGMGQYQQSQLNLKGCKLELAQRNSQATVPFLISNYGYGLLWNNPGIGEVTFANNIT
;
A
#
# COMPACT_ATOMS: atom_id res chain seq x y z
N MET A 1 1.77 -13.50 9.06
CA MET A 1 2.95 -14.19 9.60
C MET A 1 4.12 -13.85 8.71
N PHE A 2 5.20 -13.37 9.31
CA PHE A 2 6.41 -13.02 8.58
C PHE A 2 7.24 -14.27 8.26
N ASN A 3 7.75 -14.37 7.03
CA ASN A 3 8.77 -15.35 6.68
C ASN A 3 10.15 -14.80 7.05
N THR A 4 10.54 -14.97 8.31
CA THR A 4 11.74 -14.35 8.89
C THR A 4 13.07 -14.84 8.29
N ARG A 5 13.05 -15.90 7.48
CA ARG A 5 14.24 -16.43 6.80
C ARG A 5 14.55 -15.71 5.48
N ASN A 6 13.60 -14.95 4.94
CA ASN A 6 13.76 -14.28 3.66
C ASN A 6 14.41 -12.90 3.82
N THR A 7 15.65 -12.76 3.34
CA THR A 7 16.40 -11.50 3.38
C THR A 7 16.43 -10.76 2.04
N GLN A 8 15.85 -11.32 0.98
CA GLN A 8 15.84 -10.72 -0.37
C GLN A 8 14.69 -9.74 -0.56
N PHE A 9 13.60 -9.92 0.18
CA PHE A 9 12.44 -9.03 0.22
C PHE A 9 11.67 -9.24 1.52
N LEU A 10 10.79 -8.31 1.86
CA LEU A 10 9.89 -8.47 3.01
C LEU A 10 8.73 -9.36 2.60
N ASP A 11 8.53 -10.44 3.35
CA ASP A 11 7.62 -11.53 3.01
C ASP A 11 6.62 -11.79 4.15
N TYR A 12 5.33 -11.53 3.90
CA TYR A 12 4.27 -11.58 4.89
C TYR A 12 3.00 -12.26 4.36
N PHE A 13 2.50 -13.27 5.08
CA PHE A 13 1.28 -13.98 4.74
C PHE A 13 0.17 -13.76 5.77
N TYR A 14 -1.03 -13.35 5.36
CA TYR A 14 -2.14 -13.18 6.30
C TYR A 14 -3.47 -13.52 5.64
N GLU A 15 -4.27 -14.39 6.28
CA GLU A 15 -5.60 -14.78 5.78
C GLU A 15 -5.63 -15.27 4.30
N GLY A 16 -4.53 -15.83 3.81
CA GLY A 16 -4.40 -16.29 2.41
C GLY A 16 -3.87 -15.23 1.44
N GLU A 17 -3.74 -13.98 1.88
CA GLU A 17 -3.05 -12.90 1.16
C GLU A 17 -1.53 -13.05 1.35
N HIS A 18 -0.77 -12.83 0.28
CA HIS A 18 0.68 -12.84 0.27
C HIS A 18 1.22 -11.45 -0.12
N LEU A 19 1.65 -10.71 0.90
CA LEU A 19 2.28 -9.41 0.75
C LEU A 19 3.81 -9.57 0.63
N CYS A 20 4.35 -9.11 -0.49
CA CYS A 20 5.77 -9.01 -0.77
C CYS A 20 6.17 -7.55 -1.00
N ILE A 21 7.26 -7.10 -0.36
CA ILE A 21 7.88 -5.80 -0.65
C ILE A 21 9.32 -6.00 -1.10
N TYR A 22 9.58 -5.74 -2.36
CA TYR A 22 10.90 -5.88 -2.99
C TYR A 22 11.63 -4.54 -3.04
N PRO A 23 12.97 -4.53 -2.93
CA PRO A 23 13.73 -3.37 -3.37
C PRO A 23 13.59 -3.20 -4.89
N TRP A 24 13.50 -1.95 -5.35
CA TRP A 24 13.47 -1.64 -6.78
C TRP A 24 14.15 -0.30 -7.04
N GLY A 25 15.42 -0.34 -7.47
CA GLY A 25 16.25 0.85 -7.64
C GLY A 25 16.52 1.50 -6.29
N HIS A 26 16.18 2.79 -6.17
CA HIS A 26 16.21 3.50 -4.88
C HIS A 26 14.86 3.47 -4.14
N GLY A 27 13.86 2.74 -4.66
CA GLY A 27 12.51 2.68 -4.11
C GLY A 27 12.12 1.26 -3.67
N LEU A 28 10.81 1.07 -3.46
CA LEU A 28 10.23 -0.22 -3.10
C LEU A 28 9.11 -0.58 -4.08
N ARG A 29 8.98 -1.87 -4.38
CA ARG A 29 7.86 -2.43 -5.14
C ARG A 29 7.01 -3.27 -4.20
N VAL A 30 5.76 -2.89 -4.04
CA VAL A 30 4.77 -3.58 -3.19
C VAL A 30 3.89 -4.45 -4.07
N HIS A 31 3.73 -5.71 -3.69
CA HIS A 31 2.88 -6.68 -4.36
C HIS A 31 2.07 -7.43 -3.32
N ASP A 32 0.75 -7.44 -3.46
CA ASP A 32 -0.16 -8.19 -2.60
C ASP A 32 -1.15 -8.96 -3.46
N SER A 33 -1.33 -10.25 -3.16
CA SER A 33 -2.09 -11.17 -4.01
C SER A 33 -2.51 -12.44 -3.27
N PHE A 34 -3.59 -13.07 -3.74
CA PHE A 34 -3.99 -14.43 -3.31
C PHE A 34 -3.34 -15.56 -4.13
N PHE A 35 -2.58 -15.24 -5.19
CA PHE A 35 -2.05 -16.21 -6.13
C PHE A 35 -0.60 -15.91 -6.46
N ASP A 36 0.15 -16.96 -6.80
CA ASP A 36 1.50 -16.84 -7.31
C ASP A 36 1.46 -16.28 -8.75
N GLY A 37 1.84 -15.02 -8.93
CA GLY A 37 1.90 -14.40 -10.25
C GLY A 37 2.15 -12.88 -10.21
N MET A 38 3.42 -12.48 -10.30
CA MET A 38 3.78 -11.06 -10.36
C MET A 38 4.03 -10.61 -11.82
N HIS A 39 3.23 -9.66 -12.30
CA HIS A 39 3.43 -9.05 -13.61
C HIS A 39 4.24 -7.74 -13.50
N ASN A 40 5.22 -7.55 -14.39
CA ASN A 40 6.08 -6.37 -14.38
C ASN A 40 5.43 -5.10 -14.94
N TRP A 41 4.51 -5.23 -15.90
CA TRP A 41 3.85 -4.08 -16.53
C TRP A 41 4.86 -2.98 -16.93
N ALA A 42 4.74 -1.76 -16.40
CA ALA A 42 5.62 -0.65 -16.75
C ALA A 42 7.04 -0.78 -16.16
N LEU A 43 7.26 -1.66 -15.18
CA LEU A 43 8.57 -1.93 -14.57
C LEU A 43 9.39 -2.91 -15.40
N THR A 44 9.73 -2.51 -16.62
CA THR A 44 10.46 -3.35 -17.61
C THR A 44 11.98 -3.34 -17.41
N GLU A 45 12.51 -2.28 -16.81
CA GLU A 45 13.94 -2.16 -16.54
C GLU A 45 14.37 -3.07 -15.38
N LYS A 46 15.53 -3.72 -15.55
CA LYS A 46 16.18 -4.38 -14.42
C LYS A 46 16.65 -3.29 -13.47
N SER A 47 16.32 -3.45 -12.20
CA SER A 47 16.66 -2.49 -11.17
C SER A 47 17.37 -3.21 -10.04
N ASP A 48 18.60 -2.79 -9.75
CA ASP A 48 19.34 -3.27 -8.60
C ASP A 48 18.77 -2.66 -7.30
N PHE A 49 19.25 -3.13 -6.15
CA PHE A 49 18.96 -2.53 -4.86
C PHE A 49 20.12 -1.65 -4.39
N ASP A 50 19.82 -0.70 -3.52
CA ASP A 50 20.83 0.21 -2.97
C ASP A 50 21.76 -0.53 -1.99
N SER A 51 22.97 -0.01 -1.82
CA SER A 51 24.02 -0.57 -0.96
C SER A 51 23.60 -0.78 0.51
N ASN A 52 22.62 0.00 0.99
CA ASN A 52 22.08 -0.09 2.34
C ASN A 52 20.85 -0.99 2.46
N PHE A 53 20.49 -1.72 1.39
CA PHE A 53 19.33 -2.60 1.37
C PHE A 53 19.39 -3.62 2.51
N ARG A 54 18.29 -3.74 3.25
CA ARG A 54 18.13 -4.73 4.32
C ARG A 54 16.68 -4.96 4.67
N VAL A 55 16.39 -6.18 5.13
CA VAL A 55 15.12 -6.58 5.74
C VAL A 55 15.39 -7.05 7.16
N ILE A 56 14.58 -6.61 8.12
CA ILE A 56 14.68 -6.95 9.53
C ILE A 56 13.32 -7.41 10.00
N TYR A 57 13.27 -8.55 10.68
CA TYR A 57 12.05 -9.09 11.25
C TYR A 57 12.12 -9.05 12.77
N ASN A 58 11.05 -8.55 13.39
CA ASN A 58 10.79 -8.58 14.81
C ASN A 58 9.54 -9.45 15.09
N ALA A 59 9.19 -9.65 16.36
CA ALA A 59 8.01 -10.42 16.73
C ALA A 59 6.69 -9.79 16.23
N ASP A 60 6.60 -8.46 16.24
CA ASP A 60 5.38 -7.71 15.96
C ASP A 60 5.43 -6.89 14.65
N GLU A 61 6.57 -6.82 13.98
CA GLU A 61 6.74 -6.03 12.75
C GLU A 61 7.91 -6.52 11.89
N ALA A 62 7.93 -6.10 10.63
CA ALA A 62 9.04 -6.26 9.71
C ALA A 62 9.39 -4.90 9.08
N THR A 63 10.68 -4.61 8.98
CA THR A 63 11.20 -3.38 8.36
C THR A 63 11.99 -3.73 7.11
N ILE A 64 11.75 -3.01 6.02
CA ILE A 64 12.57 -3.04 4.81
C ILE A 64 13.11 -1.64 4.54
N VAL A 65 14.39 -1.54 4.22
CA VAL A 65 15.07 -0.30 3.84
C VAL A 65 15.72 -0.51 2.49
N ASN A 66 15.53 0.45 1.58
CA ASN A 66 16.24 0.51 0.30
C ASN A 66 16.47 1.98 -0.08
N GLY A 67 17.72 2.40 -0.18
CA GLY A 67 18.08 3.79 -0.42
C GLY A 67 17.56 4.71 0.68
N LYS A 68 16.76 5.72 0.31
CA LYS A 68 16.12 6.65 1.27
C LYS A 68 14.80 6.10 1.84
N THR A 69 14.19 5.14 1.16
CA THR A 69 12.86 4.64 1.51
C THR A 69 12.95 3.54 2.55
N LYS A 70 12.17 3.68 3.62
CA LYS A 70 11.93 2.65 4.61
C LYS A 70 10.44 2.32 4.63
N ALA A 71 10.07 1.04 4.64
CA ALA A 71 8.71 0.60 4.93
C ALA A 71 8.70 -0.29 6.17
N ILE A 72 7.67 -0.13 7.00
CA ILE A 72 7.40 -0.98 8.16
C ILE A 72 6.05 -1.65 7.94
N VAL A 73 6.02 -2.97 8.07
CA VAL A 73 4.81 -3.78 8.04
C VAL A 73 4.56 -4.31 9.45
N ASN A 74 3.43 -3.94 10.07
CA ASN A 74 3.11 -4.45 11.41
C ASN A 74 2.51 -5.87 11.36
N LYS A 75 2.31 -6.50 12.52
CA LYS A 75 1.75 -7.86 12.64
C LYS A 75 0.40 -8.06 11.96
N ASN A 76 -0.38 -6.99 11.78
CA ASN A 76 -1.68 -6.97 11.12
C ASN A 76 -1.58 -6.70 9.60
N GLY A 77 -0.36 -6.55 9.06
CA GLY A 77 -0.12 -6.36 7.64
C GLY A 77 -0.30 -4.92 7.17
N LYS A 78 -0.45 -3.94 8.08
CA LYS A 78 -0.48 -2.52 7.70
C LYS A 78 0.92 -2.05 7.34
N ILE A 79 1.02 -1.30 6.24
CA ILE A 79 2.27 -0.71 5.74
C ILE A 79 2.33 0.79 6.04
N THR A 80 3.47 1.25 6.56
CA THR A 80 3.80 2.66 6.68
C THR A 80 5.17 2.94 6.05
N PHE A 81 5.24 3.95 5.19
CA PHE A 81 6.45 4.37 4.48
C PHE A 81 7.06 5.61 5.10
N TYR A 82 8.39 5.65 5.11
CA TYR A 82 9.19 6.71 5.71
C TYR A 82 10.33 7.17 4.79
N ASP A 83 10.67 8.45 4.88
CA ASP A 83 11.95 9.03 4.48
C ASP A 83 12.54 9.77 5.70
N LYS A 84 13.80 9.50 6.06
CA LYS A 84 14.48 10.10 7.24
C LYS A 84 13.62 10.13 8.53
N ASN A 85 12.89 9.05 8.80
CA ASN A 85 11.94 8.89 9.93
C ASN A 85 10.66 9.74 9.88
N LYS A 86 10.44 10.53 8.83
CA LYS A 86 9.15 11.18 8.58
C LYS A 86 8.25 10.22 7.80
N ILE A 87 6.99 10.07 8.21
CA ILE A 87 5.99 9.34 7.44
C ILE A 87 5.73 10.09 6.13
N ILE A 88 5.86 9.39 5.01
CA ILE A 88 5.61 9.93 3.67
C ILE A 88 4.31 9.38 3.08
N LEU A 89 3.94 8.15 3.43
CA LEU A 89 2.70 7.50 2.99
C LEU A 89 2.31 6.45 4.04
N GLU A 90 1.02 6.38 4.39
CA GLU A 90 0.50 5.44 5.38
C GLU A 90 -0.80 4.84 4.87
N GLU A 91 -0.95 3.52 5.01
CA GLU A 91 -2.19 2.85 4.63
C GLU A 91 -3.38 3.23 5.52
N PHE A 92 -4.55 3.39 4.91
CA PHE A 92 -5.79 3.72 5.60
C PHE A 92 -6.52 2.45 6.08
N TRP A 93 -6.48 2.20 7.38
CA TRP A 93 -7.20 1.09 8.01
C TRP A 93 -8.28 1.64 8.94
N ARG A 94 -9.52 1.17 8.82
CA ARG A 94 -10.62 1.44 9.77
C ARG A 94 -11.34 0.14 10.05
N GLU A 95 -10.67 -0.77 10.75
CA GLU A 95 -11.20 -2.07 11.14
C GLU A 95 -10.91 -2.31 12.61
N ARG A 96 -11.79 -3.05 13.29
CA ARG A 96 -11.63 -3.41 14.70
C ARG A 96 -11.29 -4.89 14.79
N ASN A 97 -10.02 -5.16 15.09
CA ASN A 97 -9.56 -6.54 15.30
C ASN A 97 -9.44 -6.81 16.80
N PHE A 98 -10.06 -7.92 17.21
CA PHE A 98 -10.03 -8.40 18.59
C PHE A 98 -9.49 -9.81 18.64
N ARG A 99 -8.49 -10.01 19.48
CA ARG A 99 -8.10 -11.34 19.92
C ARG A 99 -9.01 -11.76 21.05
N LYS A 100 -9.61 -12.95 20.95
CA LYS A 100 -10.22 -13.61 22.10
C LYS A 100 -9.12 -14.27 22.93
N ILE A 101 -8.82 -13.70 24.09
CA ILE A 101 -7.93 -14.29 25.08
C ILE A 101 -8.77 -15.09 26.05
N LYS A 102 -8.53 -16.40 26.12
CA LYS A 102 -9.19 -17.27 27.10
C LYS A 102 -8.64 -16.93 28.49
N ILE A 103 -9.52 -16.49 29.39
CA ILE A 103 -9.17 -16.26 30.81
C ILE A 103 -9.37 -17.55 31.61
N ASN A 104 -10.48 -18.24 31.37
CA ASN A 104 -10.81 -19.53 31.97
C ASN A 104 -11.75 -20.32 31.04
N ASN A 105 -12.26 -21.48 31.49
CA ASN A 105 -13.08 -22.35 30.65
C ASN A 105 -14.40 -21.73 30.17
N SER A 106 -14.84 -20.62 30.77
CA SER A 106 -16.14 -19.99 30.47
C SER A 106 -16.03 -18.51 30.07
N GLN A 107 -14.86 -17.90 30.16
CA GLN A 107 -14.67 -16.46 29.93
C GLN A 107 -13.53 -16.18 28.95
N PHE A 108 -13.82 -15.32 27.99
CA PHE A 108 -12.88 -14.80 27.01
C PHE A 108 -12.88 -13.27 27.07
N LEU A 109 -11.68 -12.67 27.09
CA LEU A 109 -11.49 -11.23 26.96
C LEU A 109 -11.23 -10.87 25.50
N ASN A 110 -11.92 -9.85 25.01
CA ASN A 110 -11.59 -9.26 23.72
C ASN A 110 -10.46 -8.25 23.92
N GLN A 111 -9.23 -8.63 23.58
CA GLN A 111 -8.11 -7.70 23.56
C GLN A 111 -8.04 -7.03 22.18
N LYS A 112 -8.04 -5.69 22.16
CA LYS A 112 -7.86 -4.88 20.95
C LYS A 112 -6.46 -5.17 20.36
N GLU A 113 -6.40 -5.56 19.09
CA GLU A 113 -5.14 -5.93 18.43
C GLU A 113 -4.52 -4.81 17.59
N ASN A 114 -5.31 -3.83 17.16
CA ASN A 114 -4.86 -2.78 16.25
C ASN A 114 -5.20 -1.38 16.78
N GLU A 115 -4.36 -0.39 16.50
CA GLU A 115 -4.57 0.99 16.99
C GLU A 115 -5.72 1.69 16.27
N TYR A 116 -5.87 1.44 14.95
CA TYR A 116 -6.86 2.00 14.02
C TYR A 116 -8.28 1.42 14.14
N SER A 117 -8.69 1.09 15.36
CA SER A 117 -9.96 0.42 15.62
C SER A 117 -11.17 1.26 15.25
N SER A 118 -11.92 0.78 14.27
CA SER A 118 -13.18 1.38 13.82
C SER A 118 -14.19 0.30 13.45
N ALA A 119 -15.48 0.57 13.68
CA ALA A 119 -16.57 -0.34 13.29
C ALA A 119 -16.89 -0.28 11.79
N LEU A 120 -16.23 0.60 11.02
CA LEU A 120 -16.47 0.79 9.59
C LEU A 120 -16.04 -0.41 8.73
N LYS A 121 -15.09 -1.22 9.22
CA LYS A 121 -14.53 -2.40 8.53
C LYS A 121 -13.96 -2.08 7.14
N ILE A 122 -13.20 -1.00 7.05
CA ILE A 122 -12.51 -0.60 5.82
C ILE A 122 -11.06 -1.09 5.91
N LYS A 123 -10.68 -2.00 5.01
CA LYS A 123 -9.30 -2.43 4.81
C LYS A 123 -8.55 -1.45 3.89
N ALA A 124 -7.25 -1.31 4.09
CA ALA A 124 -6.43 -0.49 3.20
C ALA A 124 -6.29 -1.13 1.83
N ARG A 125 -6.03 -2.43 1.81
CA ARG A 125 -5.96 -3.27 0.60
C ARG A 125 -7.17 -4.18 0.64
N ASP A 126 -8.03 -4.04 -0.35
CA ASP A 126 -9.32 -4.69 -0.40
C ASP A 126 -9.50 -5.37 -1.74
N PHE A 127 -9.83 -6.65 -1.69
CA PHE A 127 -9.97 -7.52 -2.84
C PHE A 127 -11.39 -8.08 -2.84
N SER A 128 -12.25 -7.45 -3.62
CA SER A 128 -13.65 -7.86 -3.75
C SER A 128 -13.81 -8.81 -4.95
N PRO A 129 -14.21 -10.08 -4.76
CA PRO A 129 -14.42 -11.00 -5.88
C PRO A 129 -15.46 -10.45 -6.84
N ASN A 130 -15.14 -10.39 -8.14
CA ASN A 130 -16.04 -9.82 -9.14
C ASN A 130 -16.97 -10.84 -9.80
N ASN A 131 -17.04 -12.06 -9.25
CA ASN A 131 -17.79 -13.22 -9.78
C ASN A 131 -17.44 -13.63 -11.22
N LYS A 132 -16.32 -13.14 -11.77
CA LYS A 132 -15.79 -13.49 -13.10
C LYS A 132 -14.41 -14.16 -13.03
N GLY A 133 -14.04 -14.68 -11.85
CA GLY A 133 -12.72 -15.26 -11.62
C GLY A 133 -11.59 -14.23 -11.46
N SER A 134 -11.93 -12.99 -11.13
CA SER A 134 -10.93 -11.95 -10.80
C SER A 134 -11.44 -11.09 -9.63
N TYR A 135 -10.69 -10.05 -9.28
CA TYR A 135 -10.98 -9.18 -8.14
C TYR A 135 -11.11 -7.74 -8.61
N GLU A 136 -12.06 -7.03 -8.03
CA GLU A 136 -12.00 -5.58 -7.92
C GLU A 136 -11.07 -5.25 -6.76
N VAL A 137 -10.11 -4.35 -6.99
CA VAL A 137 -9.06 -4.02 -6.03
C VAL A 137 -9.17 -2.56 -5.65
N ALA A 138 -9.18 -2.28 -4.35
CA ALA A 138 -9.06 -0.93 -3.82
C ALA A 138 -7.85 -0.86 -2.88
N VAL A 139 -7.03 0.17 -3.08
CA VAL A 139 -5.92 0.53 -2.19
C VAL A 139 -6.17 1.92 -1.63
N ARG A 140 -6.05 2.08 -0.32
CA ARG A 140 -6.41 3.30 0.42
C ARG A 140 -5.27 3.74 1.32
N PHE A 141 -5.01 5.04 1.32
CA PHE A 141 -3.99 5.71 2.12
C PHE A 141 -4.60 6.83 2.95
N GLU A 142 -3.97 7.13 4.09
CA GLU A 142 -4.35 8.29 4.89
C GLU A 142 -4.10 9.56 4.07
N ALA A 143 -5.07 10.47 4.08
CA ALA A 143 -4.91 11.77 3.45
C ALA A 143 -4.04 12.67 4.33
N ASN A 144 -2.99 13.26 3.76
CA ASN A 144 -2.16 14.23 4.46
C ASN A 144 -2.65 15.66 4.24
N ASP A 145 -2.72 16.44 5.33
CA ASP A 145 -3.02 17.88 5.26
C ASP A 145 -1.91 18.63 4.51
N ASN A 146 -2.28 19.58 3.64
CA ASN A 146 -1.34 20.37 2.83
C ASN A 146 -0.50 19.57 1.82
N GLU A 147 -0.85 18.29 1.59
CA GLU A 147 -0.26 17.52 0.52
C GLU A 147 -0.67 18.07 -0.85
N ARG A 148 0.30 18.15 -1.75
CA ARG A 148 0.12 18.52 -3.14
C ARG A 148 0.57 17.36 -4.00
N ILE A 149 -0.30 16.94 -4.91
CA ILE A 149 -0.12 15.77 -5.75
C ILE A 149 -0.08 16.23 -7.20
N TYR A 150 0.87 15.73 -7.97
CA TYR A 150 1.10 16.09 -9.38
C TYR A 150 1.31 14.83 -10.22
N GLY A 151 1.20 14.94 -11.54
CA GLY A 151 1.45 13.84 -12.47
C GLY A 151 0.16 13.24 -13.03
N MET A 152 0.03 11.91 -12.94
CA MET A 152 -1.12 11.11 -13.42
C MET A 152 -1.37 11.11 -14.93
N GLY A 153 -0.67 11.94 -15.70
CA GLY A 153 -0.77 12.01 -17.16
C GLY A 153 -1.48 13.28 -17.61
N GLN A 154 -2.41 13.15 -18.56
CA GLN A 154 -3.12 14.27 -19.16
C GLN A 154 -4.62 14.14 -18.96
N TYR A 155 -5.20 15.14 -18.29
CA TYR A 155 -6.64 15.25 -18.03
C TYR A 155 -7.12 16.65 -18.46
N GLN A 156 -8.34 16.73 -19.01
CA GLN A 156 -8.93 18.00 -19.48
C GLN A 156 -9.49 18.81 -18.30
N GLN A 157 -8.58 19.35 -17.49
CA GLN A 157 -8.89 20.12 -16.28
C GLN A 157 -7.85 21.22 -16.06
N SER A 158 -8.16 22.23 -15.25
CA SER A 158 -7.25 23.35 -14.96
C SER A 158 -6.31 23.10 -13.78
N GLN A 159 -6.53 22.00 -13.05
CA GLN A 159 -5.86 21.68 -11.80
C GLN A 159 -4.49 21.05 -12.05
N LEU A 160 -3.44 21.80 -11.74
CA LEU A 160 -2.08 21.27 -11.65
C LEU A 160 -1.87 20.44 -10.38
N ASN A 161 -2.31 20.98 -9.23
CA ASN A 161 -2.36 20.22 -7.98
C ASN A 161 -3.63 19.36 -7.97
N LEU A 162 -3.43 18.05 -7.99
CA LEU A 162 -4.47 17.03 -8.05
C LEU A 162 -5.07 16.70 -6.68
N LYS A 163 -4.57 17.26 -5.57
CA LYS A 163 -5.21 17.06 -4.26
C LYS A 163 -6.65 17.58 -4.30
N GLY A 164 -7.58 16.77 -3.80
CA GLY A 164 -9.03 16.99 -3.88
C GLY A 164 -9.67 16.55 -5.19
N CYS A 165 -8.90 16.12 -6.20
CA CYS A 165 -9.43 15.67 -7.48
C CYS A 165 -9.71 14.17 -7.49
N LYS A 166 -10.68 13.77 -8.31
CA LYS A 166 -10.95 12.39 -8.70
C LYS A 166 -10.63 12.23 -10.17
N LEU A 167 -9.85 11.22 -10.54
CA LEU A 167 -9.45 10.94 -11.91
C LEU A 167 -9.87 9.53 -12.30
N GLU A 168 -10.40 9.39 -13.51
CA GLU A 168 -10.62 8.09 -14.13
C GLU A 168 -9.28 7.52 -14.63
N LEU A 169 -9.04 6.24 -14.39
CA LEU A 169 -7.89 5.51 -14.92
C LEU A 169 -8.32 4.80 -16.22
N ALA A 170 -8.50 5.57 -17.28
CA ALA A 170 -8.91 5.09 -18.60
C ALA A 170 -8.36 5.98 -19.72
N GLN A 171 -8.17 5.40 -20.90
CA GLN A 171 -7.74 6.13 -22.09
C GLN A 171 -8.97 6.61 -22.86
N ARG A 172 -9.01 7.91 -23.21
CA ARG A 172 -10.08 8.52 -24.03
C ARG A 172 -9.47 9.53 -24.99
N ASN A 173 -10.20 9.93 -26.04
CA ASN A 173 -9.76 11.07 -26.83
C ASN A 173 -9.59 12.29 -25.91
N SER A 174 -8.44 12.97 -25.99
CA SER A 174 -7.98 14.08 -25.13
C SER A 174 -7.55 13.72 -23.69
N GLN A 175 -7.61 12.46 -23.26
CA GLN A 175 -7.19 11.99 -21.94
C GLN A 175 -6.14 10.87 -22.05
N ALA A 176 -5.05 10.99 -21.31
CA ALA A 176 -4.02 9.97 -21.22
C ALA A 176 -3.72 9.65 -19.76
N THR A 177 -4.08 8.44 -19.30
CA THR A 177 -3.73 7.98 -17.95
C THR A 177 -2.31 7.44 -17.95
N VAL A 178 -1.42 8.09 -17.20
CA VAL A 178 -0.06 7.63 -16.88
C VAL A 178 0.06 7.67 -15.36
N PRO A 179 -0.27 6.58 -14.65
CA PRO A 179 -0.63 6.63 -13.25
C PRO A 179 0.58 6.65 -12.31
N PHE A 180 1.47 7.60 -12.56
CA PHE A 180 2.62 7.96 -11.74
C PHE A 180 2.38 9.33 -11.14
N LEU A 181 2.38 9.40 -9.81
CA LEU A 181 2.21 10.65 -9.06
C LEU A 181 3.50 11.06 -8.36
N ILE A 182 3.61 12.36 -8.09
CA ILE A 182 4.66 12.97 -7.28
C ILE A 182 3.98 13.80 -6.19
N SER A 183 4.41 13.61 -4.94
CA SER A 183 3.92 14.36 -3.79
C SER A 183 4.97 15.33 -3.26
N ASN A 184 4.54 16.51 -2.82
CA ASN A 184 5.42 17.44 -2.10
C ASN A 184 5.92 16.91 -0.74
N TYR A 185 5.43 15.75 -0.29
CA TYR A 185 5.95 15.04 0.88
C TYR A 185 7.26 14.30 0.59
N GLY A 186 7.75 14.32 -0.66
CA GLY A 186 9.06 13.80 -1.03
C GLY A 186 9.05 12.38 -1.58
N TYR A 187 7.89 11.90 -2.05
CA TYR A 187 7.74 10.57 -2.65
C TYR A 187 7.08 10.62 -4.01
N GLY A 188 7.33 9.59 -4.82
CA GLY A 188 6.57 9.28 -6.02
C GLY A 188 5.95 7.89 -5.91
N LEU A 189 4.79 7.69 -6.54
CA LEU A 189 4.08 6.42 -6.52
C LEU A 189 3.61 6.08 -7.93
N LEU A 190 3.97 4.89 -8.41
CA LEU A 190 3.43 4.31 -9.64
C LEU A 190 2.35 3.30 -9.26
N TRP A 191 1.11 3.52 -9.72
CA TRP A 191 0.10 2.48 -9.72
C TRP A 191 0.37 1.55 -10.91
N ASN A 192 1.19 0.53 -10.67
CA ASN A 192 1.63 -0.40 -11.71
C ASN A 192 0.58 -1.49 -11.98
N ASN A 193 -0.63 -1.08 -12.36
CA ASN A 193 -1.73 -1.95 -12.72
C ASN A 193 -2.54 -1.29 -13.86
N PRO A 194 -2.64 -1.93 -15.04
CA PRO A 194 -3.31 -1.35 -16.21
C PRO A 194 -4.84 -1.49 -16.18
N GLY A 195 -5.42 -2.02 -15.10
CA GLY A 195 -6.87 -2.14 -14.95
C GLY A 195 -7.59 -0.80 -15.03
N ILE A 196 -8.75 -0.78 -15.70
CA ILE A 196 -9.64 0.39 -15.71
C ILE A 196 -10.17 0.61 -14.30
N GLY A 197 -10.16 1.87 -13.84
CA GLY A 197 -10.63 2.21 -12.50
C GLY A 197 -10.64 3.70 -12.24
N GLU A 198 -10.41 4.07 -10.99
CA GLU A 198 -10.36 5.46 -10.55
C GLU A 198 -9.32 5.66 -9.46
N VAL A 199 -8.87 6.89 -9.31
CA VAL A 199 -8.06 7.35 -8.18
C VAL A 199 -8.72 8.61 -7.60
N THR A 200 -8.79 8.71 -6.28
CA THR A 200 -9.43 9.85 -5.60
C THR A 200 -8.51 10.40 -4.54
N PHE A 201 -7.92 11.57 -4.78
CA PHE A 201 -7.02 12.24 -3.85
C PHE A 201 -7.79 13.10 -2.83
N ALA A 202 -8.83 12.57 -2.20
CA ALA A 202 -9.69 13.37 -1.33
C ALA A 202 -8.96 13.85 -0.06
N ASN A 203 -9.53 14.86 0.59
CA ASN A 203 -8.95 15.47 1.79
C ASN A 203 -9.11 14.59 3.04
N ASN A 204 -10.05 13.66 3.04
CA ASN A 204 -10.38 12.77 4.17
C ASN A 204 -9.84 11.35 4.00
N ILE A 205 -9.53 10.94 2.77
CA ILE A 205 -8.96 9.65 2.40
C ILE A 205 -8.32 9.79 1.01
N THR A 206 -7.19 9.12 0.77
CA THR A 206 -6.51 9.12 -0.53
C THR A 206 -6.41 7.71 -1.10
#